data_AF-A0A7S1NXB0-F1
#
_entry.id   AF-A0A7S1NXB0-F1
#
_cell.length_a   1.000
_cell.length_b   1.000
_cell.length_c   1.000
_cell.angle_alpha   90.00
_cell.angle_beta   90.00
_cell.angle_gamma   90.00
#
_symmetry.space_group_name_H-M   'P 1'
#
loop_
_entity.id
_entity.type
_entity.pdbx_description
1 polymer ?
#
loop_
_entity_poly.entity_id
_entity_poly.type
_entity_poly.pdbx_seq_one_letter_code
_entity_poly.pdbx_strand_id
1 'polypeptide(L)'
;GSRFFILLKDLSRLDHMYQFSLSSFIGLFKKALDRGTRKEGSAAAELLRLLGDQLKVLVLNYVSRSLFKKDRLTFGLHIVRGLHADLFLDNDADWSLFQGVTLPAAAA
;
A
#
# COMPACT_ATOMS: atom_id res chain seq x y z
N GLY A 1 1.03 8.79 3.41
CA GLY A 1 2.48 8.55 3.56
C GLY A 1 2.74 7.48 4.61
N SER A 2 2.57 7.81 5.90
CA SER A 2 2.83 6.92 7.05
C SER A 2 2.17 5.54 6.97
N ARG A 3 0.86 5.49 6.65
CA ARG A 3 0.10 4.24 6.48
C ARG A 3 0.76 3.28 5.47
N PHE A 4 1.29 3.82 4.38
CA PHE A 4 1.99 3.03 3.37
C PHE A 4 3.23 2.35 3.97
N PHE A 5 4.07 3.11 4.69
CA PHE A 5 5.27 2.55 5.31
C PHE A 5 4.97 1.47 6.35
N ILE A 6 3.91 1.66 7.15
CA ILE A 6 3.47 0.65 8.12
C ILE A 6 3.10 -0.65 7.40
N LEU A 7 2.29 -0.57 6.33
CA LEU A 7 1.94 -1.74 5.53
C LEU A 7 3.17 -2.41 4.90
N LEU A 8 4.20 -1.65 4.52
CA LEU A 8 5.46 -2.21 4.01
C LEU A 8 6.21 -3.00 5.08
N LYS A 9 6.15 -2.57 6.34
CA LYS A 9 6.79 -3.30 7.44
C LYS A 9 6.12 -4.64 7.70
N ASP A 10 4.81 -4.73 7.49
CA ASP A 10 4.07 -5.98 7.65
C ASP A 10 4.47 -7.07 6.66
N LEU A 11 5.11 -6.73 5.51
CA LEU A 11 5.62 -7.75 4.58
C LEU A 11 6.66 -8.68 5.19
N SER A 12 7.38 -8.24 6.24
CA SER A 12 8.32 -9.10 6.96
C SER A 12 7.65 -10.33 7.60
N ARG A 13 6.33 -10.29 7.81
CA ARG A 13 5.52 -11.41 8.30
C ARG A 13 5.21 -12.43 7.20
N LEU A 14 5.25 -12.02 5.93
CA LEU A 14 5.07 -12.91 4.78
C LEU A 14 6.36 -13.67 4.49
N ASP A 15 7.49 -12.97 4.50
CA ASP A 15 8.83 -13.55 4.38
C ASP A 15 9.83 -12.68 5.16
N HIS A 16 10.69 -13.31 5.95
CA HIS A 16 11.68 -12.61 6.78
C HIS A 16 12.64 -11.73 5.94
N MET A 17 12.84 -12.04 4.67
CA MET A 17 13.70 -11.26 3.76
C MET A 17 13.06 -9.92 3.34
N TYR A 18 11.75 -9.76 3.48
CA TYR A 18 11.03 -8.54 3.05
C TYR A 18 11.12 -7.42 4.08
N GLN A 19 12.35 -6.97 4.35
CA GLN A 19 12.64 -5.89 5.28
C GLN A 19 12.96 -4.59 4.55
N PHE A 20 12.08 -3.60 4.71
CA PHE A 20 12.28 -2.26 4.15
C PHE A 20 12.68 -1.28 5.25
N SER A 21 13.74 -0.51 4.99
CA SER A 21 14.20 0.53 5.91
C SER A 21 13.38 1.80 5.75
N LEU A 22 13.31 2.60 6.83
CA LEU A 22 12.68 3.91 6.79
C LEU A 22 13.43 4.86 5.85
N SER A 23 14.76 4.77 5.82
CA SER A 23 15.61 5.62 4.97
C SER A 23 15.32 5.41 3.47
N SER A 24 15.17 4.15 3.03
CA SER A 24 14.77 3.85 1.64
C SER A 24 13.39 4.41 1.32
N PHE A 25 12.43 4.30 2.24
CA PHE A 25 11.10 4.87 2.05
C PHE A 25 11.12 6.41 1.97
N ILE A 26 11.87 7.09 2.83
CA ILE A 26 12.06 8.55 2.79
C ILE A 26 12.69 8.97 1.45
N GLY A 27 13.65 8.20 0.94
CA GLY A 27 14.25 8.45 -0.37
C GLY A 27 13.22 8.41 -1.51
N LEU A 28 12.31 7.43 -1.50
CA LEU A 28 11.19 7.35 -2.46
C LEU A 28 10.20 8.50 -2.28
N PHE A 29 9.94 8.90 -1.03
CA PHE A 29 9.05 10.01 -0.70
C PHE A 29 9.58 11.34 -1.24
N LYS A 30 10.87 11.64 -1.02
CA LYS A 30 11.54 12.81 -1.60
C LYS A 30 11.50 12.79 -3.13
N LYS A 31 11.77 11.63 -3.74
CA LYS A 31 11.68 11.47 -5.20
C LYS A 31 10.27 11.72 -5.76
N ALA A 32 9.21 11.46 -4.98
CA ALA A 32 7.85 11.82 -5.35
C ALA A 32 7.63 13.34 -5.27
N LEU A 33 8.14 14.00 -4.23
CA LEU A 33 8.08 15.46 -4.08
C LEU A 33 8.80 16.18 -5.24
N ASP A 34 10.02 15.75 -5.57
CA ASP A 34 10.83 16.35 -6.64
C ASP A 34 10.18 16.25 -8.04
N ARG A 35 9.30 15.26 -8.23
CA ARG A 35 8.52 15.10 -9.48
C ARG A 35 7.28 15.97 -9.50
N GLY A 36 6.72 16.29 -8.33
CA GLY A 36 5.55 17.14 -8.16
C GLY A 36 5.87 18.63 -8.32
N THR A 37 7.05 19.08 -7.90
CA THR A 37 7.50 20.48 -8.01
C THR A 37 7.63 20.98 -9.45
N ARG A 38 7.70 20.09 -10.44
CA ARG A 38 7.73 20.46 -11.87
C ARG A 38 6.36 20.91 -12.42
N LYS A 39 5.28 20.86 -11.63
CA LYS A 39 3.91 21.28 -12.03
C LYS A 39 3.45 22.51 -11.24
N GLU A 40 4.15 23.62 -11.40
CA GLU A 40 3.73 24.91 -10.85
C GLU A 40 2.38 25.36 -11.47
N GLY A 41 1.43 25.81 -10.65
CA GLY A 41 0.14 26.36 -11.10
C GLY A 41 -1.11 25.47 -10.87
N SER A 42 -0.97 24.29 -10.28
CA SER A 42 -2.12 23.43 -9.92
C SER A 42 -2.69 23.76 -8.54
N ALA A 43 -4.00 23.62 -8.35
CA ALA A 43 -4.64 23.77 -7.04
C ALA A 43 -4.03 22.79 -6.04
N ALA A 44 -3.84 23.21 -4.78
CA ALA A 44 -3.14 22.43 -3.76
C ALA A 44 -3.69 21.00 -3.58
N ALA A 45 -5.01 20.82 -3.72
CA ALA A 45 -5.66 19.51 -3.66
C ALA A 45 -5.26 18.58 -4.81
N GLU A 46 -5.19 19.09 -6.04
CA GLU A 46 -4.78 18.31 -7.21
C GLU A 46 -3.30 17.96 -7.15
N LEU A 47 -2.46 18.90 -6.69
CA LEU A 47 -1.06 18.63 -6.41
C LEU A 47 -0.91 17.47 -5.41
N LEU A 48 -1.61 17.53 -4.28
CA LEU A 48 -1.56 16.47 -3.27
C LEU A 48 -1.98 15.10 -3.82
N ARG A 49 -3.04 15.06 -4.63
CA ARG A 49 -3.50 13.84 -5.30
C ARG A 49 -2.43 13.26 -6.23
N LEU A 50 -1.85 14.11 -7.08
CA LEU A 50 -0.79 13.73 -8.01
C LEU A 50 0.46 13.19 -7.30
N LEU A 51 0.91 13.85 -6.22
CA LEU A 51 2.03 13.38 -5.42
C LEU A 51 1.72 12.03 -4.75
N GLY A 52 0.49 11.86 -4.25
CA GLY A 52 0.01 10.61 -3.70
C GLY A 52 0.09 9.47 -4.71
N ASP A 53 -0.37 9.69 -5.94
CA ASP A 53 -0.33 8.70 -7.01
C ASP A 53 1.09 8.38 -7.46
N GLN A 54 1.95 9.41 -7.59
CA GLN A 54 3.36 9.21 -7.90
C GLN A 54 4.09 8.40 -6.82
N LEU A 55 3.81 8.67 -5.55
CA LEU A 55 4.38 7.91 -4.45
C LEU A 55 3.96 6.44 -4.51
N LYS A 56 2.67 6.15 -4.78
CA LYS A 56 2.17 4.77 -4.95
C LYS A 56 2.95 4.05 -6.04
N VAL A 57 3.08 4.65 -7.21
CA VAL A 57 3.80 4.06 -8.35
C VAL A 57 5.28 3.81 -8.02
N LEU A 58 5.95 4.77 -7.38
CA LEU A 58 7.36 4.63 -7.01
C LEU A 58 7.57 3.50 -6.00
N VAL A 59 6.72 3.43 -4.98
CA VAL A 59 6.83 2.41 -3.93
C VAL A 59 6.47 1.03 -4.47
N LEU A 60 5.36 0.89 -5.21
CA LEU A 60 4.96 -0.38 -5.81
C LEU A 60 6.05 -0.93 -6.74
N ASN A 61 6.66 -0.09 -7.58
CA ASN A 61 7.76 -0.52 -8.44
C ASN A 61 9.05 -0.84 -7.68
N TYR A 62 9.35 -0.10 -6.61
CA TYR A 62 10.51 -0.38 -5.79
C TYR A 62 10.40 -1.74 -5.10
N VAL A 63 9.26 -1.98 -4.43
CA VAL A 63 9.00 -3.18 -3.65
C VAL A 63 8.79 -4.40 -4.56
N SER A 64 8.00 -4.28 -5.63
CA SER A 64 7.72 -5.43 -6.52
C SER A 64 8.98 -6.00 -7.19
N ARG A 65 10.04 -5.21 -7.34
CA ARG A 65 11.34 -5.66 -7.86
C ARG A 65 12.13 -6.50 -6.85
N SER A 66 11.90 -6.33 -5.55
CA SER A 66 12.53 -7.12 -4.49
C SER A 66 11.70 -8.33 -4.04
N LEU A 67 10.43 -8.43 -4.46
CA LEU A 67 9.57 -9.56 -4.12
C LEU A 67 9.69 -10.73 -5.11
N PHE A 68 9.56 -11.95 -4.60
CA PHE A 68 9.33 -13.13 -5.45
C PHE A 68 8.05 -12.98 -6.25
N LYS A 69 8.03 -13.54 -7.47
CA LYS A 69 6.87 -13.44 -8.39
C LYS A 69 5.57 -13.91 -7.75
N LYS A 70 5.62 -14.99 -6.95
CA LYS A 70 4.46 -15.58 -6.26
C LYS A 70 3.80 -14.63 -5.24
N ASP A 71 4.59 -13.74 -4.63
CA ASP A 71 4.11 -12.89 -3.52
C ASP A 71 3.58 -11.54 -3.99
N ARG A 72 3.73 -11.20 -5.28
CA ARG A 72 3.35 -9.89 -5.82
C ARG A 72 1.85 -9.62 -5.74
N LEU A 73 1.02 -10.64 -5.95
CA LEU A 73 -0.43 -10.53 -5.84
C LEU A 73 -0.85 -10.27 -4.39
N THR A 74 -0.30 -11.06 -3.46
CA THR A 74 -0.52 -10.87 -2.02
C THR A 74 -0.13 -9.47 -1.57
N PHE A 75 1.05 -8.99 -2.00
CA PHE A 75 1.50 -7.63 -1.72
C PHE A 75 0.53 -6.58 -2.28
N GLY A 76 0.15 -6.69 -3.55
CA GLY A 76 -0.77 -5.74 -4.19
C GLY A 76 -2.10 -5.65 -3.43
N LEU A 77 -2.68 -6.80 -3.09
CA LEU A 77 -3.94 -6.87 -2.38
C LEU A 77 -3.84 -6.33 -0.95
N HIS A 78 -2.77 -6.66 -0.22
CA HIS A 78 -2.47 -6.13 1.12
C HIS A 78 -2.39 -4.59 1.12
N ILE A 79 -1.72 -4.01 0.12
CA ILE A 79 -1.63 -2.56 -0.02
C ILE A 79 -2.98 -1.92 -0.35
N VAL A 80 -3.78 -2.52 -1.25
CA VAL A 80 -5.11 -1.99 -1.60
C VAL A 80 -6.03 -2.01 -0.39
N ARG A 81 -6.14 -3.15 0.30
CA ARG A 81 -6.94 -3.29 1.54
C ARG A 81 -6.48 -2.31 2.62
N GLY A 82 -5.17 -2.14 2.73
CA GLY A 82 -4.54 -1.27 3.71
C GLY A 82 -4.58 0.22 3.37
N LEU A 83 -4.80 0.65 2.12
CA LEU A 83 -4.88 2.08 1.77
C LEU A 83 -6.30 2.54 1.47
N HIS A 84 -7.12 1.64 0.93
CA HIS A 84 -8.48 1.89 0.46
C HIS A 84 -9.47 0.94 1.13
N ALA A 85 -9.47 0.94 2.47
CA ALA A 85 -10.40 0.14 3.27
C ALA A 85 -11.87 0.55 3.05
N ASP A 86 -12.10 1.80 2.63
CA ASP A 86 -13.40 2.37 2.27
C ASP A 86 -14.04 1.71 1.04
N LEU A 87 -13.26 1.05 0.19
CA LEU A 87 -13.80 0.36 -0.99
C LEU A 87 -14.45 -1.00 -0.68
N PHE A 88 -14.33 -1.48 0.56
CA PHE A 88 -14.89 -2.76 1.00
C PHE A 88 -16.16 -2.47 1.82
N LEU A 89 -17.29 -3.06 1.42
CA LEU A 89 -18.62 -2.80 1.99
C LEU A 89 -18.64 -3.12 3.49
N ASP A 90 -18.57 -4.42 3.83
CA ASP A 90 -18.39 -4.89 5.20
C ASP A 90 -16.93 -5.29 5.40
N ASN A 91 -16.11 -4.29 5.70
CA ASN A 91 -14.66 -4.34 5.84
C ASN A 91 -14.10 -5.66 6.39
N ASP A 92 -14.69 -6.18 7.47
CA ASP A 92 -14.15 -7.36 8.15
C ASP A 92 -14.91 -8.64 7.80
N ALA A 93 -16.22 -8.60 7.55
CA ALA A 93 -17.01 -9.79 7.22
C ALA A 93 -16.74 -10.26 5.78
N ASP A 94 -16.77 -9.34 4.81
CA ASP A 94 -16.48 -9.65 3.39
C ASP A 94 -15.04 -10.12 3.22
N TRP A 95 -14.13 -9.50 3.96
CA TRP A 95 -12.72 -9.85 3.89
C TRP A 95 -12.44 -11.21 4.54
N SER A 96 -13.08 -11.52 5.67
CA SER A 96 -12.99 -12.84 6.30
C SER A 96 -13.56 -13.92 5.39
N LEU A 97 -14.70 -13.65 4.75
CA LEU A 97 -15.31 -14.53 3.75
C LEU A 97 -14.37 -14.75 2.56
N PHE A 98 -13.78 -13.69 2.02
CA PHE A 98 -12.80 -13.77 0.92
C PHE A 98 -11.59 -14.63 1.28
N GLN A 99 -11.12 -14.55 2.53
CA GLN A 99 -10.03 -15.37 3.04
C GLN A 99 -10.43 -16.82 3.37
N GLY A 100 -11.73 -17.14 3.32
CA GLY A 100 -12.26 -18.45 3.71
C GLY A 100 -12.24 -18.69 5.22
N VAL A 101 -12.09 -17.64 6.03
CA VAL A 101 -12.21 -17.73 7.48
C VAL A 101 -13.71 -17.82 7.78
N THR A 102 -14.17 -18.98 8.22
CA THR A 102 -15.59 -19.22 8.51
C THR A 102 -16.10 -18.19 9.51
N LEU A 103 -17.09 -17.40 9.10
CA LEU A 103 -17.92 -16.66 10.05
C LEU A 103 -18.51 -17.70 11.02
N PRO A 104 -18.40 -17.53 12.35
CA PRO A 104 -19.13 -18.40 13.27
C PRO A 104 -20.59 -18.32 12.84
N ALA A 105 -21.20 -19.49 12.58
CA ALA A 105 -22.59 -19.59 12.19
C ALA A 105 -23.39 -18.70 13.15
N ALA A 106 -24.09 -17.71 12.59
CA ALA A 106 -24.98 -16.87 13.37
C ALA A 106 -25.83 -17.80 14.24
N ALA A 107 -25.71 -17.62 15.55
CA ALA A 107 -26.46 -18.39 16.52
C ALA A 107 -27.95 -18.26 16.16
N ALA A 108 -28.52 -19.38 15.68
CA ALA A 108 -29.94 -19.56 15.48
C ALA A 108 -30.63 -19.76 16.83
#